data_AF-A0A7R8XC95-F1
#
_entry.id   AF-A0A7R8XC95-F1
#
_cell.length_a   1.000
_cell.length_b   1.000
_cell.length_c   1.000
_cell.angle_alpha   90.00
_cell.angle_beta   90.00
_cell.angle_gamma   90.00
#
_symmetry.space_group_name_H-M   'P 1'
#
loop_
_entity.id
_entity.type
_entity.pdbx_description
1 polymer ?
#
loop_
_entity_poly.entity_id
_entity_poly.type
_entity_poly.pdbx_seq_one_letter_code
_entity_poly.pdbx_strand_id
1 'polypeptide(L)'
;MAELLLDADIRLWVFLPIVIITFLVGIIRHYVAVLLSSQKKVELLQVQDSQALLRSRLLRENGRFLPRNSFLMRRQFFNNEETGYFKTQKRQGAAGNPMTDPNMMTEMLKGNITNVLPMIVIGGWINWTFSGFVTTKVPFPLTLRFKPMLQRSIDLMSLDASWVSSASWYFLNVFGLRSIYALVLGENNSADQTKMMQEQMTGSAMVPPDPKAAFKAEWEALEVCDHNWALKNVESDLLGSGKTSHPEPNSSEAIYYQSKTES
;
A
#
# COMPACT_ATOMS: atom_id res chain seq x y z
N MET A 1 -16.27 4.61 39.29
CA MET A 1 -15.19 3.95 38.52
C MET A 1 -14.62 2.89 39.45
N ALA A 2 -15.09 1.64 39.35
CA ALA A 2 -14.62 0.59 40.25
C ALA A 2 -13.17 0.23 39.85
N GLU A 3 -12.22 0.49 40.74
CA GLU A 3 -10.87 -0.02 40.61
C GLU A 3 -10.87 -1.48 41.06
N LEU A 4 -10.73 -2.40 40.11
CA LEU A 4 -10.53 -3.80 40.45
C LEU A 4 -9.06 -3.99 40.86
N LEU A 5 -8.87 -4.60 42.02
CA LEU A 5 -7.57 -5.11 42.42
C LEU A 5 -7.36 -6.44 41.67
N LEU A 6 -6.41 -6.44 40.76
CA LEU A 6 -5.98 -7.63 40.02
C LEU A 6 -4.88 -8.36 40.80
N ASP A 7 -4.86 -9.68 40.70
CA ASP A 7 -3.76 -10.49 41.21
C ASP A 7 -2.44 -10.12 40.51
N ALA A 8 -1.37 -9.99 41.31
CA ALA A 8 -0.05 -9.66 40.83
C ALA A 8 0.51 -10.76 39.91
N ASP A 9 0.11 -12.00 40.12
CA ASP A 9 0.58 -13.15 39.34
C ASP A 9 0.12 -13.08 37.88
N ILE A 10 -1.05 -12.49 37.60
CA ILE A 10 -1.56 -12.28 36.23
C ILE A 10 -0.56 -11.43 35.40
N ARG A 11 0.14 -10.49 36.05
CA ARG A 11 1.13 -9.64 35.38
C ARG A 11 2.34 -10.44 34.90
N LEU A 12 2.84 -11.36 35.71
CA LEU A 12 4.05 -12.11 35.40
C LEU A 12 3.77 -13.33 34.51
N TRP A 13 2.60 -13.97 34.70
CA TRP A 13 2.28 -15.23 34.02
C TRP A 13 1.42 -15.08 32.76
N VAL A 14 0.74 -13.94 32.58
CA VAL A 14 -0.14 -13.73 31.43
C VAL A 14 0.27 -12.49 30.64
N PHE A 15 0.38 -11.34 31.30
CA PHE A 15 0.66 -10.08 30.62
C PHE A 15 2.03 -10.10 29.90
N LEU A 16 3.12 -10.37 30.64
CA LEU A 16 4.47 -10.37 30.08
C LEU A 16 4.69 -11.50 29.06
N PRO A 17 4.24 -12.75 29.29
CA PRO A 17 4.43 -13.83 28.32
C PRO A 17 3.70 -13.59 27.01
N ILE A 18 2.50 -12.98 27.02
CA ILE A 18 1.79 -12.62 25.78
C ILE A 18 2.63 -11.64 24.95
N VAL A 19 3.24 -10.63 25.57
CA VAL A 19 4.12 -9.67 24.87
C VAL A 19 5.31 -10.41 24.23
N ILE A 20 5.99 -11.26 24.99
CA ILE A 20 7.15 -12.02 24.50
C ILE A 20 6.77 -12.95 23.34
N ILE A 21 5.67 -13.69 23.48
CA ILE A 21 5.16 -14.60 22.45
C ILE A 21 4.82 -13.82 21.18
N THR A 22 4.08 -12.70 21.31
CA THR A 22 3.74 -11.87 20.14
C THR A 22 4.98 -11.37 19.41
N PHE A 23 5.98 -10.90 20.16
CA PHE A 23 7.22 -10.38 19.62
C PHE A 23 8.03 -11.45 18.88
N LEU A 24 8.26 -12.60 19.51
CA LEU A 24 9.04 -13.70 18.92
C LEU A 24 8.34 -14.30 17.70
N VAL A 25 7.02 -14.49 17.76
CA VAL A 25 6.22 -14.95 16.62
C VAL A 25 6.33 -13.97 15.47
N GLY A 26 6.28 -12.66 15.74
CA GLY A 26 6.45 -11.63 14.71
C GLY A 26 7.78 -11.76 13.97
N ILE A 27 8.87 -11.99 14.71
CA ILE A 27 10.21 -12.21 14.14
C ILE A 27 10.28 -13.51 13.33
N ILE A 28 9.81 -14.62 13.89
CA ILE A 28 9.79 -15.92 13.20
C ILE A 28 9.00 -15.80 11.89
N ARG A 29 7.84 -15.15 11.94
CA ARG A 29 6.99 -14.91 10.77
C ARG A 29 7.74 -14.14 9.69
N HIS A 30 8.47 -13.08 10.05
CA HIS A 30 9.27 -12.32 9.11
C HIS A 30 10.29 -13.22 8.38
N TYR A 31 11.06 -14.01 9.13
CA TYR A 31 12.05 -14.91 8.52
C TYR A 31 11.41 -16.01 7.66
N VAL A 32 10.30 -16.59 8.11
CA VAL A 32 9.54 -17.58 7.32
C VAL A 32 9.01 -16.96 6.04
N ALA A 33 8.52 -15.71 6.07
CA ALA A 33 8.06 -15.00 4.89
C ALA A 33 9.21 -14.73 3.90
N VAL A 34 10.40 -14.36 4.39
CA VAL A 34 11.59 -14.20 3.56
C VAL A 34 11.98 -15.54 2.91
N LEU A 35 11.99 -16.63 3.67
CA LEU A 35 12.32 -17.96 3.16
C LEU A 35 11.30 -18.50 2.15
N LEU A 36 10.02 -18.20 2.33
CA LEU A 36 8.95 -18.60 1.42
C LEU A 36 8.78 -17.63 0.23
N SER A 37 9.42 -16.46 0.28
CA SER A 37 9.37 -15.51 -0.84
C SER A 37 10.11 -16.11 -2.04
N SER A 38 9.34 -16.50 -3.05
CA SER A 38 9.87 -16.99 -4.31
C SER A 38 9.81 -15.86 -5.33
N GLN A 39 10.91 -15.63 -6.05
CA GLN A 39 10.89 -14.76 -7.22
C GLN A 39 10.10 -15.49 -8.32
N LYS A 40 8.87 -15.03 -8.57
CA LYS A 40 8.07 -15.52 -9.70
C LYS A 40 8.88 -15.31 -10.98
N LYS A 41 8.93 -16.34 -11.83
CA LYS A 41 9.53 -16.22 -13.17
C LYS A 41 8.72 -15.21 -13.95
N VAL A 42 9.26 -14.02 -14.13
CA VAL A 42 8.60 -12.98 -14.91
C VAL A 42 8.76 -13.32 -16.39
N GLU A 43 7.66 -13.26 -17.14
CA GLU A 43 7.70 -13.44 -18.58
C GLU A 43 8.44 -12.26 -19.22
N LEU A 44 9.44 -12.52 -20.06
CA LEU A 44 10.26 -11.48 -20.70
C LEU A 44 9.40 -10.47 -21.48
N LEU A 45 8.34 -10.95 -22.12
CA LEU A 45 7.39 -10.12 -22.85
C LEU A 45 6.65 -9.16 -21.91
N GLN A 46 6.21 -9.61 -20.73
CA GLN A 46 5.54 -8.76 -19.75
C GLN A 46 6.49 -7.69 -19.18
N VAL A 47 7.75 -8.05 -18.91
CA VAL A 47 8.77 -7.08 -18.50
C VAL A 47 8.97 -6.03 -19.58
N GLN A 48 9.11 -6.44 -20.84
CA GLN A 48 9.29 -5.52 -21.96
C GLN A 48 8.16 -4.49 -22.04
N ASP A 49 6.91 -4.91 -21.86
CA ASP A 49 5.75 -4.02 -21.85
C ASP A 49 5.77 -3.04 -20.69
N SER A 50 6.05 -3.53 -19.49
CA SER A 50 6.12 -2.69 -18.30
C SER A 50 7.17 -1.58 -18.46
N GLN A 51 8.32 -1.92 -19.04
CA GLN A 51 9.40 -0.98 -19.31
C GLN A 51 9.06 -0.02 -20.46
N ALA A 52 8.34 -0.47 -21.49
CA ALA A 52 7.86 0.39 -22.57
C ALA A 52 6.84 1.43 -22.07
N LEU A 53 5.89 1.02 -21.22
CA LEU A 53 4.95 1.92 -20.54
C LEU A 53 5.67 2.92 -19.64
N LEU A 54 6.62 2.44 -18.83
CA LEU A 54 7.42 3.30 -17.95
C LEU A 54 8.23 4.32 -18.74
N ARG A 55 8.81 3.92 -19.87
CA ARG A 55 9.53 4.81 -20.79
C ARG A 55 8.61 5.89 -21.38
N SER A 56 7.38 5.54 -21.74
CA SER A 56 6.39 6.52 -22.22
C SER A 56 5.99 7.51 -21.12
N ARG A 57 5.75 7.02 -19.89
CA ARG A 57 5.45 7.88 -18.74
C ARG A 57 6.58 8.86 -18.47
N LEU A 58 7.83 8.38 -18.48
CA LEU A 58 9.01 9.24 -18.32
C LEU A 58 9.13 10.25 -19.45
N LEU A 59 8.78 9.89 -20.69
CA LEU A 59 8.76 10.83 -21.81
C LEU A 59 7.70 11.92 -21.59
N ARG A 60 6.52 11.58 -21.05
CA ARG A 60 5.44 12.55 -20.76
C ARG A 60 5.81 13.48 -19.60
N GLU A 61 6.37 12.93 -18.52
CA GLU A 61 6.71 13.71 -17.31
C GLU A 61 7.99 14.54 -17.47
N ASN A 62 9.04 13.94 -18.08
CA ASN A 62 10.38 14.52 -18.16
C ASN A 62 10.80 14.91 -19.59
N GLY A 63 9.89 14.82 -20.57
CA GLY A 63 10.17 15.18 -21.97
C GLY A 63 10.56 16.64 -22.19
N ARG A 64 10.29 17.53 -21.22
CA ARG A 64 10.66 18.95 -21.24
C ARG A 64 12.16 19.25 -21.34
N PHE A 65 13.01 18.28 -21.01
CA PHE A 65 14.47 18.39 -21.10
C PHE A 65 15.06 17.87 -22.41
N LEU A 66 14.26 17.25 -23.28
CA LEU A 66 14.69 16.74 -24.60
C LEU A 66 14.39 17.72 -25.73
N PRO A 67 15.31 17.99 -26.68
CA PRO A 67 15.04 18.96 -27.75
C PRO A 67 13.73 18.66 -28.46
N ARG A 68 13.02 19.70 -28.90
CA ARG A 68 11.69 19.56 -29.51
C ARG A 68 11.63 18.46 -30.58
N ASN A 69 12.60 18.43 -31.49
CA ASN A 69 12.69 17.41 -32.54
C ASN A 69 12.85 16.00 -31.96
N SER A 70 13.67 15.86 -30.93
CA SER A 70 13.91 14.62 -30.21
C SER A 70 12.67 14.11 -29.46
N PHE A 71 11.89 15.02 -28.87
CA PHE A 71 10.62 14.68 -28.22
C PHE A 71 9.59 14.23 -29.26
N LEU A 72 9.41 14.99 -30.34
CA LEU A 72 8.44 14.67 -31.40
C LEU A 72 8.74 13.34 -32.08
N MET A 73 10.01 13.04 -32.37
CA MET A 73 10.41 11.74 -32.95
C MET A 73 10.05 10.57 -32.02
N ARG A 74 10.27 10.72 -30.71
CA ARG A 74 9.92 9.69 -29.71
C ARG A 74 8.41 9.57 -29.52
N ARG A 75 7.68 10.69 -29.53
CA ARG A 75 6.21 10.72 -29.50
C ARG A 75 5.65 9.99 -30.72
N GLN A 76 6.19 10.26 -31.91
CA GLN A 76 5.79 9.58 -33.14
C GLN A 76 6.07 8.07 -33.08
N PHE A 77 7.21 7.63 -32.54
CA PHE A 77 7.51 6.21 -32.37
C PHE A 77 6.45 5.46 -31.53
N PHE A 78 5.88 6.10 -30.50
CA PHE A 78 4.84 5.50 -29.66
C PHE A 78 3.43 5.66 -30.25
N ASN A 79 3.11 6.84 -30.78
CA ASN A 79 1.73 7.23 -31.14
C ASN A 79 1.37 7.10 -32.62
N ASN A 80 2.31 6.78 -33.51
CA ASN A 80 2.00 6.62 -34.94
C ASN A 80 0.87 5.61 -35.15
N GLU A 81 -0.08 5.95 -36.02
CA GLU A 81 -1.28 5.16 -36.25
C GLU A 81 -1.00 3.79 -36.86
N GLU A 82 0.01 3.70 -37.74
CA GLU A 82 0.35 2.47 -38.48
C GLU A 82 1.52 1.70 -37.87
N THR A 83 2.53 2.42 -37.34
CA THR A 83 3.80 1.83 -36.86
C THR A 83 4.05 2.03 -35.37
N GLY A 84 3.13 2.69 -34.65
CA GLY A 84 3.30 3.03 -33.24
C GLY A 84 3.33 1.79 -32.36
N TYR A 85 4.29 1.74 -31.44
CA TYR A 85 4.50 0.60 -30.54
C TYR A 85 3.20 0.18 -29.82
N PHE A 86 2.36 1.14 -29.42
CA PHE A 86 1.10 0.88 -28.70
C PHE A 86 -0.06 0.36 -29.57
N LYS A 87 -0.03 0.60 -30.88
CA LYS A 87 -1.05 0.10 -31.82
C LYS A 87 -0.64 -1.20 -32.52
N THR A 88 0.64 -1.35 -32.86
CA THR A 88 1.16 -2.54 -33.58
C THR A 88 1.22 -3.78 -32.67
N GLN A 89 1.49 -3.61 -31.37
CA GLN A 89 1.51 -4.73 -30.43
C GLN A 89 0.10 -5.14 -29.99
N LYS A 90 -0.63 -5.81 -30.88
CA LYS A 90 -1.85 -6.56 -30.53
C LYS A 90 -1.45 -7.81 -29.74
N ARG A 91 -1.10 -7.64 -28.46
CA ARG A 91 -0.98 -8.77 -27.55
C ARG A 91 -2.35 -9.41 -27.42
N GLN A 92 -2.45 -10.73 -27.31
CA GLN A 92 -3.71 -11.31 -26.83
C GLN A 92 -3.91 -10.69 -25.45
N GLY A 93 -5.02 -9.96 -25.29
CA GLY A 93 -5.34 -9.42 -23.97
C GLY A 93 -5.45 -10.63 -23.08
N ALA A 94 -4.95 -10.54 -21.86
CA ALA A 94 -5.33 -11.53 -20.86
C ALA A 94 -6.85 -11.53 -20.84
N ALA A 95 -7.45 -12.51 -21.49
CA ALA A 95 -8.87 -12.52 -21.75
C ALA A 95 -9.53 -12.86 -20.43
N GLY A 96 -10.02 -11.83 -19.76
CA GLY A 96 -10.80 -11.97 -18.56
C GLY A 96 -10.33 -11.04 -17.46
N ASN A 97 -11.29 -10.37 -16.83
CA ASN A 97 -11.07 -9.66 -15.58
C ASN A 97 -10.18 -10.50 -14.63
N PRO A 98 -9.36 -9.87 -13.78
CA PRO A 98 -8.64 -10.58 -12.70
C PRO A 98 -9.54 -11.41 -11.77
N MET A 99 -10.86 -11.21 -11.87
CA MET A 99 -11.91 -11.95 -11.17
C MET A 99 -12.36 -13.24 -11.88
N THR A 100 -11.99 -13.44 -13.15
CA THR A 100 -12.31 -14.64 -13.94
C THR A 100 -11.17 -15.64 -14.02
N ASP A 101 -9.96 -15.32 -13.55
CA ASP A 101 -8.85 -16.26 -13.38
C ASP A 101 -8.75 -16.71 -11.91
N PRO A 102 -9.30 -17.90 -11.56
CA PRO A 102 -9.29 -18.40 -10.18
C PRO A 102 -7.88 -18.52 -9.61
N ASN A 103 -6.86 -18.75 -10.45
CA ASN A 103 -5.47 -18.91 -10.00
C ASN A 103 -4.84 -17.59 -9.53
N MET A 104 -5.04 -16.46 -10.23
CA MET A 104 -4.45 -15.17 -9.82
C MET A 104 -5.13 -14.59 -8.58
N MET A 105 -6.47 -14.72 -8.49
CA MET A 105 -7.21 -14.37 -7.29
C MET A 105 -6.82 -15.28 -6.12
N THR A 106 -6.62 -16.58 -6.36
CA THR A 106 -6.15 -17.53 -5.33
C THR A 106 -4.74 -17.19 -4.87
N GLU A 107 -3.83 -16.77 -5.74
CA GLU A 107 -2.48 -16.37 -5.33
C GLU A 107 -2.47 -15.11 -4.46
N MET A 108 -3.30 -14.12 -4.80
CA MET A 108 -3.47 -12.91 -4.00
C MET A 108 -4.16 -13.18 -2.65
N LEU A 109 -5.24 -13.97 -2.67
CA LEU A 109 -5.94 -14.41 -1.46
C LEU A 109 -5.04 -15.28 -0.60
N LYS A 110 -4.25 -16.19 -1.18
CA LYS A 110 -3.28 -17.02 -0.46
C LYS A 110 -2.22 -16.15 0.20
N GLY A 111 -1.71 -15.12 -0.49
CA GLY A 111 -0.83 -14.13 0.12
C GLY A 111 -1.44 -13.47 1.35
N ASN A 112 -2.69 -13.01 1.27
CA ASN A 112 -3.38 -12.37 2.40
C ASN A 112 -3.74 -13.37 3.52
N ILE A 113 -4.23 -14.56 3.17
CA ILE A 113 -4.62 -15.62 4.12
C ILE A 113 -3.41 -16.18 4.85
N THR A 114 -2.31 -16.47 4.17
CA THR A 114 -1.06 -16.93 4.80
C THR A 114 -0.50 -15.87 5.76
N ASN A 115 -0.84 -14.59 5.55
CA ASN A 115 -0.44 -13.48 6.39
C ASN A 115 -1.36 -13.24 7.61
N VAL A 116 -2.67 -13.45 7.48
CA VAL A 116 -3.67 -13.20 8.53
C VAL A 116 -3.96 -14.44 9.38
N LEU A 117 -3.90 -15.63 8.79
CA LEU A 117 -4.24 -16.90 9.45
C LEU A 117 -3.41 -17.16 10.71
N PRO A 118 -2.07 -16.98 10.73
CA PRO A 118 -1.28 -17.20 11.95
C PRO A 118 -1.72 -16.30 13.10
N MET A 119 -2.09 -15.04 12.80
CA MET A 119 -2.53 -14.07 13.80
C MET A 119 -3.84 -14.51 14.46
N ILE A 120 -4.80 -15.01 13.67
CA ILE A 120 -6.10 -15.48 14.16
C ILE A 120 -5.94 -16.78 14.97
N VAL A 121 -5.13 -17.73 14.48
CA VAL A 121 -4.90 -19.01 15.16
C VAL A 121 -4.30 -18.80 16.54
N ILE A 122 -3.27 -17.94 16.64
CA ILE A 122 -2.63 -17.64 17.93
C ILE A 122 -3.57 -16.86 18.85
N GLY A 123 -4.34 -15.90 18.32
CA GLY A 123 -5.35 -15.19 19.11
C GLY A 123 -6.45 -16.12 19.65
N GLY A 124 -6.86 -17.12 18.86
CA GLY A 124 -7.78 -18.17 19.28
C GLY A 124 -7.17 -19.07 20.36
N TRP A 125 -5.91 -19.48 20.21
CA TRP A 125 -5.18 -20.26 21.21
C TRP A 125 -5.03 -19.50 22.54
N ILE A 126 -4.64 -18.22 22.50
CA ILE A 126 -4.55 -17.36 23.70
C ILE A 126 -5.91 -17.23 24.38
N ASN A 127 -6.98 -17.05 23.60
CA ASN A 127 -8.32 -16.97 24.18
C ASN A 127 -8.77 -18.28 24.83
N TRP A 128 -8.33 -19.43 24.32
CA TRP A 128 -8.62 -20.73 24.92
C TRP A 128 -7.78 -20.99 26.19
N THR A 129 -6.47 -20.72 26.15
CA THR A 129 -5.54 -20.96 27.27
C THR A 129 -5.70 -19.96 28.40
N PHE A 130 -5.96 -18.68 28.10
CA PHE A 130 -6.08 -17.60 29.07
C PHE A 130 -7.51 -17.04 29.11
N SER A 131 -8.48 -17.93 29.29
CA SER A 131 -9.90 -17.61 29.36
C SER A 131 -10.37 -17.34 30.79
N GLY A 132 -11.46 -16.57 30.96
CA GLY A 132 -12.18 -16.48 32.24
C GLY A 132 -11.71 -15.41 33.23
N PHE A 133 -10.75 -14.56 32.86
CA PHE A 133 -10.27 -13.47 33.72
C PHE A 133 -9.94 -12.18 32.92
N VAL A 134 -9.82 -11.07 33.66
CA VAL A 134 -9.46 -9.76 33.13
C VAL A 134 -7.94 -9.59 33.18
N THR A 135 -7.33 -9.10 32.10
CA THR A 135 -5.86 -8.97 32.01
C THR A 135 -5.38 -7.60 32.42
N THR A 136 -5.96 -6.55 31.85
CA THR A 136 -5.53 -5.17 32.11
C THR A 136 -6.64 -4.16 31.82
N LYS A 137 -6.43 -2.92 32.25
CA LYS A 137 -7.28 -1.77 31.97
C LYS A 137 -6.57 -0.84 30.99
N VAL A 138 -7.21 -0.51 29.88
CA VAL A 138 -6.71 0.53 28.96
C VAL A 138 -7.00 1.92 29.52
N PRO A 139 -6.08 2.90 29.36
CA PRO A 139 -6.17 4.22 30.00
C PRO A 139 -7.10 5.21 29.29
N PHE A 140 -7.84 4.77 28.28
CA PHE A 140 -8.78 5.59 27.52
C PHE A 140 -10.17 4.93 27.54
N PRO A 141 -11.27 5.71 27.48
CA PRO A 141 -12.61 5.16 27.44
C PRO A 141 -12.89 4.49 26.09
N LEU A 142 -13.52 3.31 26.11
CA LEU A 142 -13.95 2.60 24.91
C LEU A 142 -15.48 2.55 24.82
N THR A 143 -16.00 2.51 23.59
CA THR A 143 -17.45 2.42 23.37
C THR A 143 -17.99 1.04 23.74
N LEU A 144 -19.22 1.00 24.28
CA LEU A 144 -19.86 -0.23 24.74
C LEU A 144 -20.06 -1.28 23.62
N ARG A 145 -20.08 -0.86 22.36
CA ARG A 145 -20.24 -1.75 21.20
C ARG A 145 -19.04 -2.68 20.99
N PHE A 146 -17.84 -2.29 21.47
CA PHE A 146 -16.66 -3.15 21.43
C PHE A 146 -16.58 -4.13 22.60
N LYS A 147 -17.41 -3.96 23.63
CA LYS A 147 -17.43 -4.82 24.82
C LYS A 147 -17.48 -6.33 24.52
N PRO A 148 -18.40 -6.86 23.70
CA PRO A 148 -18.45 -8.30 23.41
C PRO A 148 -17.19 -8.83 22.71
N MET A 149 -16.49 -7.97 21.97
CA MET A 149 -15.22 -8.31 21.32
C MET A 149 -14.06 -8.28 22.33
N LEU A 150 -14.02 -7.24 23.17
CA LEU A 150 -12.91 -6.96 24.08
C LEU A 150 -12.91 -7.83 25.35
N GLN A 151 -14.09 -8.26 25.77
CA GLN A 151 -14.33 -9.06 26.96
C GLN A 151 -14.80 -10.47 26.61
N ARG A 152 -14.38 -10.97 25.44
CA ARG A 152 -14.64 -12.36 25.05
C ARG A 152 -14.13 -13.28 26.18
N SER A 153 -15.02 -14.15 26.65
CA SER A 153 -14.81 -15.07 27.78
C SER A 153 -14.91 -14.47 29.19
N ILE A 154 -15.53 -13.30 29.37
CA ILE A 154 -15.84 -12.70 30.68
C ILE A 154 -17.36 -12.45 30.76
N ASP A 155 -18.03 -13.03 31.75
CA ASP A 155 -19.50 -12.99 31.86
C ASP A 155 -20.04 -11.84 32.73
N LEU A 156 -19.33 -10.71 32.78
CA LEU A 156 -19.70 -9.55 33.60
C LEU A 156 -20.31 -8.41 32.76
N MET A 157 -21.65 -8.40 32.66
CA MET A 157 -22.41 -7.41 31.90
C MET A 157 -22.30 -5.97 32.45
N SER A 158 -21.95 -5.79 33.72
CA SER A 158 -21.79 -4.48 34.37
C SER A 158 -20.37 -3.90 34.29
N LEU A 159 -19.38 -4.69 33.85
CA LEU A 159 -17.99 -4.25 33.78
C LEU A 159 -17.77 -3.16 32.70
N ASP A 160 -16.93 -2.17 32.98
CA ASP A 160 -16.59 -1.14 32.00
C ASP A 160 -15.80 -1.73 30.81
N ALA A 161 -16.02 -1.22 29.59
CA ALA A 161 -15.37 -1.69 28.37
C ALA A 161 -13.84 -1.42 28.34
N SER A 162 -13.33 -0.59 29.25
CA SER A 162 -11.89 -0.36 29.44
C SER A 162 -11.13 -1.59 29.95
N TRP A 163 -11.83 -2.53 30.59
CA TRP A 163 -11.24 -3.77 31.08
C TRP A 163 -11.21 -4.79 29.95
N VAL A 164 -10.01 -5.29 29.64
CA VAL A 164 -9.78 -6.12 28.45
C VAL A 164 -9.35 -7.54 28.83
N SER A 165 -9.79 -8.51 28.03
CA SER A 165 -9.35 -9.91 28.14
C SER A 165 -7.94 -10.12 27.58
N SER A 166 -7.38 -11.30 27.82
CA SER A 166 -6.08 -11.76 27.29
C SER A 166 -6.01 -11.70 25.75
N ALA A 167 -7.09 -12.05 25.06
CA ALA A 167 -7.17 -12.03 23.60
C ALA A 167 -7.07 -10.60 23.05
N SER A 168 -7.76 -9.67 23.71
CA SER A 168 -7.74 -8.25 23.36
C SER A 168 -6.36 -7.63 23.61
N TRP A 169 -5.70 -8.02 24.70
CA TRP A 169 -4.32 -7.64 24.97
C TRP A 169 -3.36 -8.16 23.89
N TYR A 170 -3.54 -9.41 23.43
CA TYR A 170 -2.78 -9.96 22.30
C TYR A 170 -2.98 -9.12 21.02
N PHE A 171 -4.22 -8.82 20.64
CA PHE A 171 -4.49 -8.01 19.45
C PHE A 171 -3.88 -6.61 19.55
N LEU A 172 -3.94 -5.99 20.73
CA LEU A 172 -3.29 -4.70 20.98
C LEU A 172 -1.78 -4.81 20.75
N ASN A 173 -1.12 -5.85 21.25
CA ASN A 173 0.31 -6.08 21.01
C ASN A 173 0.63 -6.33 19.52
N VAL A 174 -0.18 -7.12 18.81
CA VAL A 174 0.06 -7.36 17.38
C VAL A 174 0.02 -6.05 16.58
N PHE A 175 -0.93 -5.16 16.88
CA PHE A 175 -1.01 -3.86 16.20
C PHE A 175 0.05 -2.86 16.69
N GLY A 176 0.37 -2.85 17.98
CA GLY A 176 1.30 -1.90 18.60
C GLY A 176 2.77 -2.22 18.36
N LEU A 177 3.16 -3.50 18.29
CA LEU A 177 4.54 -3.94 18.08
C LEU A 177 5.03 -3.73 16.65
N ARG A 178 4.15 -3.34 15.72
CA ARG A 178 4.46 -3.04 14.32
C ARG A 178 5.67 -2.11 14.15
N SER A 179 5.62 -0.94 14.77
CA SER A 179 6.68 0.07 14.66
C SER A 179 8.00 -0.43 15.27
N ILE A 180 7.91 -1.28 16.30
CA ILE A 180 9.06 -1.90 16.95
C ILE A 180 9.69 -2.93 16.00
N TYR A 181 8.90 -3.72 15.28
CA TYR A 181 9.42 -4.62 14.24
C TYR A 181 10.13 -3.86 13.13
N ALA A 182 9.60 -2.71 12.70
CA ALA A 182 10.27 -1.87 11.69
C ALA A 182 11.63 -1.35 12.19
N LEU A 183 11.74 -1.00 13.47
CA LEU A 183 13.01 -0.57 14.08
C LEU A 183 14.03 -1.71 14.20
N VAL A 184 13.57 -2.92 14.55
CA VAL A 184 14.44 -4.08 14.78
C VAL A 184 14.86 -4.75 13.45
N LEU A 185 13.96 -4.83 12.47
CA LEU A 185 14.14 -5.57 11.22
C LEU A 185 14.45 -4.68 10.00
N GLY A 186 14.33 -3.35 10.14
CA GLY A 186 14.59 -2.38 9.06
C GLY A 186 13.46 -2.24 8.02
N GLU A 187 13.73 -1.53 6.92
CA GLU A 187 12.73 -1.15 5.90
C GLU A 187 12.12 -2.34 5.13
N ASN A 188 12.78 -3.50 5.10
CA ASN A 188 12.27 -4.72 4.46
C ASN A 188 11.33 -5.53 5.37
N ASN A 189 10.65 -4.87 6.31
CA ASN A 189 9.79 -5.55 7.27
C ASN A 189 8.52 -6.10 6.60
N SER A 190 8.58 -7.32 6.10
CA SER A 190 7.42 -8.11 5.65
C SER A 190 6.37 -8.34 6.76
N ALA A 191 6.67 -7.95 8.02
CA ALA A 191 5.71 -7.93 9.11
C ALA A 191 4.65 -6.80 8.97
N ASP A 192 4.92 -5.75 8.19
CA ASP A 192 4.24 -4.46 8.18
C ASP A 192 2.94 -4.40 7.32
N GLN A 193 1.91 -5.18 7.67
CA GLN A 193 0.73 -5.45 6.81
C GLN A 193 -0.26 -4.28 6.58
N THR A 194 -0.35 -3.27 7.43
CA THR A 194 -1.37 -2.19 7.31
C THR A 194 -1.17 -1.34 6.07
N LYS A 195 0.07 -1.09 5.62
CA LYS A 195 0.31 -0.40 4.34
C LYS A 195 -0.30 -1.17 3.17
N MET A 196 -0.03 -2.48 3.09
CA MET A 196 -0.61 -3.34 2.05
C MET A 196 -2.14 -3.47 2.15
N MET A 197 -2.68 -3.57 3.37
CA MET A 197 -4.14 -3.67 3.57
C MET A 197 -4.86 -2.35 3.28
N GLN A 198 -4.24 -1.22 3.60
CA GLN A 198 -4.72 0.12 3.26
C GLN A 198 -4.67 0.35 1.75
N GLU A 199 -3.58 -0.05 1.09
CA GLU A 199 -3.44 -0.03 -0.36
C GLU A 199 -4.49 -0.92 -1.07
N GLN A 200 -4.83 -2.07 -0.47
CA GLN A 200 -5.88 -2.96 -0.95
C GLN A 200 -7.29 -2.38 -0.77
N MET A 201 -7.57 -1.67 0.33
CA MET A 201 -8.85 -0.99 0.54
C MET A 201 -9.03 0.25 -0.34
N THR A 202 -7.94 0.92 -0.73
CA THR A 202 -8.00 2.08 -1.65
C THR A 202 -8.21 1.71 -3.11
N GLY A 203 -8.45 0.43 -3.44
CA GLY A 203 -8.97 -0.04 -4.72
C GLY A 203 -8.11 0.23 -5.96
N SER A 204 -6.92 0.80 -5.80
CA SER A 204 -6.13 1.43 -6.86
C SER A 204 -4.87 0.66 -7.25
N ALA A 205 -4.51 -0.40 -6.52
CA ALA A 205 -3.26 -1.14 -6.73
C ALA A 205 -3.44 -2.63 -7.09
N MET A 206 -4.68 -3.15 -7.16
CA MET A 206 -4.94 -4.59 -7.21
C MET A 206 -5.22 -5.19 -8.58
N VAL A 207 -5.09 -4.40 -9.65
CA VAL A 207 -5.23 -4.93 -11.00
C VAL A 207 -3.96 -4.55 -11.76
N PRO A 208 -3.09 -5.52 -12.11
CA PRO A 208 -2.19 -5.33 -13.24
C PRO A 208 -3.08 -4.91 -14.40
N PRO A 209 -2.98 -3.67 -14.91
CA PRO A 209 -3.88 -3.23 -15.95
C PRO A 209 -3.69 -4.16 -17.14
N ASP A 210 -4.80 -4.62 -17.72
CA ASP A 210 -4.77 -5.38 -18.97
C ASP A 210 -3.84 -4.62 -19.94
N PRO A 211 -2.76 -5.25 -20.46
CA PRO A 211 -1.77 -4.56 -21.27
C PRO A 211 -2.39 -3.73 -22.39
N LYS A 212 -3.51 -4.21 -22.98
CA LYS A 212 -4.25 -3.45 -24.00
C LYS A 212 -4.87 -2.16 -23.48
N ALA A 213 -5.55 -2.22 -22.33
CA ALA A 213 -6.15 -1.05 -21.73
C ALA A 213 -5.07 -0.05 -21.27
N ALA A 214 -3.97 -0.57 -20.72
CA ALA A 214 -2.81 0.23 -20.34
C ALA A 214 -2.18 0.95 -21.56
N PHE A 215 -1.98 0.24 -22.67
CA PHE A 215 -1.43 0.83 -23.89
C PHE A 215 -2.36 1.86 -24.52
N LYS A 216 -3.67 1.63 -24.52
CA LYS A 216 -4.63 2.60 -25.03
C LYS A 216 -4.64 3.87 -24.18
N ALA A 217 -4.70 3.74 -22.86
CA ALA A 217 -4.69 4.88 -21.95
C ALA A 217 -3.39 5.70 -22.07
N GLU A 218 -2.24 5.04 -22.21
CA GLU A 218 -0.96 5.73 -22.38
C GLU A 218 -0.85 6.39 -23.77
N TRP A 219 -1.39 5.77 -24.82
CA TRP A 219 -1.46 6.38 -26.16
C TRP A 219 -2.27 7.68 -26.15
N GLU A 220 -3.47 7.66 -25.55
CA GLU A 220 -4.33 8.85 -25.40
C GLU A 220 -3.64 9.94 -24.56
N ALA A 221 -3.02 9.54 -23.44
CA ALA A 221 -2.30 10.48 -22.57
C ALA A 221 -1.07 11.12 -23.25
N LEU A 222 -0.35 10.37 -24.09
CA LEU A 222 0.80 10.87 -24.82
C LEU A 222 0.40 11.73 -26.03
N GLU A 223 -0.80 11.53 -26.58
CA GLU A 223 -1.32 12.32 -27.70
C GLU A 223 -1.64 13.75 -27.28
N VAL A 224 -2.20 13.92 -26.09
CA VAL A 224 -2.49 15.22 -25.49
C VAL A 224 -1.22 15.95 -25.01
N CYS A 225 -0.08 15.26 -24.93
CA CYS A 225 1.14 15.85 -24.40
C CYS A 225 1.85 16.76 -25.41
N ASP A 226 2.00 18.03 -25.02
CA ASP A 226 2.79 19.03 -25.74
C ASP A 226 4.19 19.23 -25.17
N HIS A 227 5.10 19.65 -26.05
CA HIS A 227 6.49 19.87 -25.69
C HIS A 227 6.73 21.28 -25.17
N ASN A 228 6.89 21.42 -23.85
CA ASN A 228 7.36 22.65 -23.24
C ASN A 228 8.86 22.56 -22.93
N TRP A 229 9.70 23.26 -23.70
CA TRP A 229 11.16 23.25 -23.53
C TRP A 229 11.54 24.07 -22.29
N ALA A 230 12.03 23.40 -21.26
CA ALA A 230 12.42 24.05 -20.00
C ALA A 230 13.71 24.87 -20.14
N LEU A 231 14.57 24.55 -21.10
CA LEU A 231 15.89 25.15 -21.28
C LEU A 231 15.89 26.34 -22.27
N LYS A 232 14.76 27.03 -22.50
CA LYS A 232 14.69 28.14 -23.48
C LYS A 232 15.49 29.36 -23.04
N ASN A 233 15.52 29.63 -21.74
CA ASN A 233 16.06 30.85 -21.16
C ASN A 233 17.28 30.58 -20.26
N VAL A 234 17.87 29.39 -20.37
CA VAL A 234 18.93 28.94 -19.43
C VAL A 234 20.18 29.83 -19.52
N GLU A 235 20.48 30.36 -20.70
CA GLU A 235 21.60 31.28 -20.91
C GLU A 235 21.37 32.62 -20.18
N SER A 236 20.12 33.10 -20.16
CA SER A 236 19.76 34.36 -19.50
C SER A 236 19.74 34.20 -17.97
N ASP A 237 19.28 33.05 -17.48
CA ASP A 237 19.28 32.68 -16.06
C ASP A 237 20.72 32.48 -15.55
N LEU A 238 21.59 31.84 -16.34
CA LEU A 238 22.99 31.60 -15.99
C LEU A 238 23.82 32.90 -15.95
N LEU A 239 23.55 33.82 -16.88
CA LEU A 239 24.24 35.11 -16.97
C LEU A 239 23.69 36.16 -15.99
N GLY A 240 22.69 35.82 -15.17
CA GLY A 240 22.15 36.68 -14.11
C GLY A 240 21.50 37.98 -14.60
N SER A 241 21.18 38.11 -15.89
CA SER A 241 20.53 39.31 -16.46
C SER A 241 19.00 39.30 -16.32
N GLY A 242 18.42 38.22 -15.81
CA GLY A 242 17.04 38.16 -15.36
C GLY A 242 17.01 38.04 -13.84
N LYS A 243 16.44 39.04 -13.17
CA LYS A 243 16.00 38.94 -11.78
C LYS A 243 15.22 37.64 -11.59
N THR A 244 15.24 37.08 -10.38
CA THR A 244 14.31 36.06 -9.90
C THR A 244 12.86 36.47 -10.14
N SER A 245 12.35 36.29 -11.35
CA SER A 245 10.93 36.38 -11.65
C SER A 245 10.41 34.97 -11.56
N HIS A 246 9.67 34.70 -10.48
CA HIS A 246 8.63 33.69 -10.50
C HIS A 246 7.93 33.72 -11.86
N PRO A 247 7.67 32.57 -12.51
CA PRO A 247 6.88 32.58 -13.73
C PRO A 247 5.48 33.11 -13.38
N GLU A 248 5.18 34.33 -13.81
CA GLU A 248 3.80 34.80 -13.85
C GLU A 248 3.01 33.89 -14.82
N PRO A 249 1.81 33.44 -14.42
CA PRO A 249 1.00 32.58 -15.26
C PRO A 249 0.57 33.38 -16.47
N ASN A 250 0.96 32.92 -17.66
CA ASN A 250 0.55 33.54 -18.91
C ASN A 250 -0.99 33.62 -18.94
N SER A 251 -1.47 34.86 -19.02
CA SER A 251 -2.87 35.25 -18.96
C SER A 251 -3.62 34.75 -20.18
N SER A 252 -4.14 33.52 -20.09
CA SER A 252 -5.36 33.03 -20.76
C SER A 252 -5.69 31.57 -20.40
N GLU A 253 -4.73 30.78 -19.90
CA GLU A 253 -4.97 29.39 -19.44
C GLU A 253 -5.27 29.26 -17.93
N ALA A 254 -4.90 30.24 -17.12
CA ALA A 254 -5.12 30.20 -15.66
C ALA A 254 -6.62 30.23 -15.26
N ILE A 255 -7.48 30.79 -16.11
CA ILE A 255 -8.92 30.85 -15.85
C ILE A 255 -9.57 29.46 -15.94
N TYR A 256 -9.00 28.52 -16.71
CA TYR A 256 -9.56 27.18 -16.87
C TYR A 256 -9.28 26.23 -15.70
N TYR A 257 -8.22 26.48 -14.92
CA TYR A 257 -7.86 25.63 -13.78
C TYR A 257 -8.46 26.09 -12.44
N GLN A 258 -8.86 27.36 -12.35
CA GLN A 258 -9.42 27.91 -11.11
C GLN A 258 -10.93 27.65 -10.97
N SER A 259 -11.66 27.43 -12.06
CA SER A 259 -13.12 27.16 -12.01
C SER A 259 -13.50 25.71 -11.73
N LYS A 260 -12.53 24.78 -11.57
CA LYS A 260 -12.80 23.35 -11.33
C LYS A 260 -12.45 22.87 -9.92
N THR A 261 -11.89 23.76 -9.09
CA THR A 261 -11.58 23.49 -7.68
C THR A 261 -12.63 24.08 -6.73
N GLU A 262 -13.56 24.89 -7.24
CA GLU A 262 -14.74 25.38 -6.51
C GLU A 262 -16.02 24.96 -7.26
N SER A 263 -16.36 23.68 -7.20
CA SER A 263 -17.71 23.12 -7.40
C SER A 263 -17.78 21.69 -6.87
#